data_AF-A0A238UU16-F1
#
_entry.id   AF-A0A238UU16-F1
#
_cell.length_a   1.000
_cell.length_b   1.000
_cell.length_c   1.000
_cell.angle_alpha   90.00
_cell.angle_beta   90.00
_cell.angle_gamma   90.00
#
_symmetry.space_group_name_H-M   'P 1'
#
loop_
_entity.id
_entity.type
_entity.pdbx_description
1 polymer ?
#
loop_
_entity_poly.entity_id
_entity_poly.type
_entity_poly.pdbx_seq_one_letter_code
_entity_poly.pdbx_strand_id
1 'polypeptide(L)'
;MTQKTYIQSYITIQNNEIVLNGASIFKIEPTNFADFSKQAYRNFDIQYPKFFKMDALSKLAFLGAELLLSPIISSEHENNIALVLANKSSSLDTDVKYQESISDKENYYPSPAVFVYTLPNICLGEISIRHQLKSENSFFIFDAFNTEFISNYSNILLNSNKSDTVLCGWVEFFNDNYKAFLCTISKEESTKYTNENINTLYNK
;
A
#
# COMPACT_ATOMS: atom_id res chain seq x y z
N MET A 1 1.09 -23.35 -20.18
CA MET A 1 2.43 -22.72 -20.08
C MET A 1 2.28 -21.48 -19.22
N THR A 2 3.07 -21.37 -18.15
CA THR A 2 3.09 -20.18 -17.29
C THR A 2 3.66 -19.01 -18.10
N GLN A 3 2.88 -17.95 -18.30
CA GLN A 3 3.35 -16.76 -18.99
C GLN A 3 4.27 -15.98 -18.05
N LYS A 4 5.29 -15.36 -18.65
CA LYS A 4 6.21 -14.47 -17.92
C LYS A 4 5.45 -13.22 -17.49
N THR A 5 5.78 -12.72 -16.30
CA THR A 5 5.22 -11.52 -15.71
C THR A 5 6.33 -10.50 -15.50
N TYR A 6 5.95 -9.22 -15.43
CA TYR A 6 6.88 -8.11 -15.45
C TYR A 6 6.42 -7.01 -14.48
N ILE A 7 7.39 -6.44 -13.76
CA ILE A 7 7.17 -5.24 -12.95
C ILE A 7 6.98 -4.05 -13.91
N GLN A 8 5.92 -3.27 -13.68
CA GLN A 8 5.58 -2.11 -14.51
C GLN A 8 6.04 -0.80 -13.85
N SER A 9 5.83 -0.67 -12.55
CA SER A 9 6.19 0.50 -11.75
C SER A 9 6.39 0.09 -10.29
N TYR A 10 7.19 0.84 -9.55
CA TYR A 10 7.35 0.65 -8.11
C TYR A 10 7.51 1.98 -7.38
N ILE A 11 7.16 2.00 -6.11
CA ILE A 11 7.26 3.17 -5.25
C ILE A 11 7.79 2.77 -3.88
N THR A 12 8.59 3.64 -3.27
CA THR A 12 9.02 3.53 -1.88
C THR A 12 8.63 4.80 -1.12
N ILE A 13 8.09 4.64 0.09
CA ILE A 13 7.75 5.73 0.99
C ILE A 13 8.35 5.42 2.36
N GLN A 14 9.33 6.22 2.78
CA GLN A 14 10.01 6.11 4.07
C GLN A 14 10.77 7.42 4.34
N ASN A 15 11.14 7.71 5.59
CA ASN A 15 12.01 8.85 5.94
C ASN A 15 11.59 10.19 5.31
N ASN A 16 10.29 10.50 5.34
CA ASN A 16 9.71 11.72 4.75
C ASN A 16 10.01 11.92 3.25
N GLU A 17 10.22 10.83 2.51
CA GLU A 17 10.52 10.82 1.09
C GLU A 17 9.64 9.81 0.33
N ILE A 18 9.23 10.18 -0.89
CA ILE A 18 8.51 9.34 -1.84
C ILE A 18 9.36 9.21 -3.09
N VAL A 19 9.78 7.97 -3.37
CA VAL A 19 10.59 7.61 -4.53
C VAL A 19 9.75 6.77 -5.48
N LEU A 20 9.45 7.29 -6.66
CA LEU A 20 8.71 6.58 -7.71
C LEU A 20 9.67 6.18 -8.82
N ASN A 21 9.74 4.88 -9.13
CA ASN A 21 10.60 4.34 -10.18
C ASN A 21 12.09 4.75 -10.04
N GLY A 22 12.56 4.90 -8.80
CA GLY A 22 13.94 5.30 -8.48
C GLY A 22 14.19 6.81 -8.48
N ALA A 23 13.20 7.63 -8.84
CA ALA A 23 13.29 9.08 -8.77
C ALA A 23 12.57 9.62 -7.52
N SER A 24 13.24 10.47 -6.75
CA SER A 24 12.61 11.20 -5.65
C SER A 24 11.62 12.22 -6.22
N ILE A 25 10.33 12.03 -5.95
CA ILE A 25 9.24 12.89 -6.47
C ILE A 25 8.64 13.80 -5.39
N PHE A 26 8.91 13.50 -4.11
CA PHE A 26 8.53 14.34 -2.98
C PHE A 26 9.44 14.05 -1.80
N LYS A 27 10.01 15.10 -1.23
CA LYS A 27 10.90 15.03 -0.06
C LYS A 27 10.75 16.31 0.74
N ILE A 28 10.65 16.17 2.05
CA ILE A 28 10.58 17.31 2.97
C ILE A 28 11.54 17.09 4.13
N GLU A 29 11.74 18.15 4.92
CA GLU A 29 12.47 18.05 6.18
C GLU A 29 11.82 17.01 7.13
N PRO A 30 12.61 16.29 7.95
CA PRO A 30 12.10 15.27 8.85
C PRO A 30 10.98 15.79 9.75
N THR A 31 9.86 15.07 9.74
CA THR A 31 8.65 15.38 10.53
C THR A 31 7.89 14.07 10.82
N ASN A 32 6.89 14.11 11.70
CA ASN A 32 6.06 12.92 11.95
C ASN A 32 5.24 12.55 10.71
N PHE A 33 4.77 11.29 10.65
CA PHE A 33 4.04 10.81 9.49
C PHE A 33 2.72 11.55 9.27
N ALA A 34 2.06 11.98 10.36
CA ALA A 34 0.80 12.69 10.29
C ALA A 34 0.90 14.02 9.54
N ASP A 35 2.01 14.75 9.66
CA ASP A 35 2.28 15.96 8.92
C ASP A 35 2.77 15.65 7.49
N PHE A 36 3.74 14.75 7.35
CA PHE A 36 4.25 14.32 6.05
C PHE A 36 3.15 13.83 5.10
N SER A 37 2.26 12.96 5.58
CA SER A 37 1.17 12.41 4.76
C SER A 37 0.19 13.49 4.28
N LYS A 38 -0.06 14.54 5.08
CA LYS A 38 -0.89 15.68 4.69
C LYS A 38 -0.21 16.56 3.66
N GLN A 39 1.09 16.79 3.82
CA GLN A 39 1.87 17.57 2.86
C GLN A 39 1.99 16.83 1.52
N ALA A 40 2.27 15.52 1.54
CA ALA A 40 2.26 14.67 0.35
C ALA A 40 0.90 14.69 -0.35
N TYR A 41 -0.20 14.51 0.39
CA TYR A 41 -1.57 14.58 -0.14
C TYR A 41 -1.82 15.89 -0.90
N ARG A 42 -1.38 17.03 -0.35
CA ARG A 42 -1.52 18.35 -0.99
C ARG A 42 -0.61 18.51 -2.20
N ASN A 43 0.65 18.06 -2.10
CA ASN A 43 1.64 18.16 -3.16
C ASN A 43 1.19 17.45 -4.44
N PHE A 44 0.55 16.29 -4.30
CA PHE A 44 0.05 15.50 -5.43
C PHE A 44 -1.39 15.84 -5.83
N ASP A 45 -1.97 16.92 -5.29
CA ASP A 45 -3.34 17.36 -5.56
C ASP A 45 -4.38 16.23 -5.46
N ILE A 46 -4.23 15.36 -4.45
CA ILE A 46 -5.16 14.26 -4.25
C ILE A 46 -6.50 14.81 -3.77
N GLN A 47 -7.59 14.41 -4.42
CA GLN A 47 -8.96 14.86 -4.11
C GLN A 47 -9.78 13.71 -3.52
N TYR A 48 -9.42 13.25 -2.32
CA TYR A 48 -10.09 12.15 -1.62
C TYR A 48 -10.29 12.42 -0.12
N PRO A 49 -11.39 13.09 0.30
CA PRO A 49 -11.59 13.52 1.69
C PRO A 49 -11.57 12.39 2.73
N LYS A 50 -11.90 11.15 2.34
CA LYS A 50 -11.82 9.98 3.25
C LYS A 50 -10.41 9.74 3.77
N PHE A 51 -9.38 10.16 3.03
CA PHE A 51 -7.97 10.06 3.45
C PHE A 51 -7.74 10.60 4.86
N PHE A 52 -8.37 11.72 5.24
CA PHE A 52 -8.14 12.32 6.55
C PHE A 52 -8.71 11.50 7.72
N LYS A 53 -9.65 10.58 7.45
CA LYS A 53 -10.25 9.68 8.45
C LYS A 53 -9.51 8.36 8.61
N MET A 54 -8.62 8.02 7.67
CA MET A 54 -7.83 6.79 7.69
C MET A 54 -6.82 6.78 8.85
N ASP A 55 -6.51 5.59 9.35
CA ASP A 55 -5.37 5.37 10.23
C ASP A 55 -4.03 5.54 9.49
N ALA A 56 -2.91 5.48 10.22
CA ALA A 56 -1.61 5.75 9.65
C ALA A 56 -1.17 4.68 8.62
N LEU A 57 -1.45 3.41 8.90
CA LEU A 57 -1.15 2.30 7.97
C LEU A 57 -1.93 2.47 6.66
N SER A 58 -3.24 2.75 6.75
CA SER A 58 -4.07 2.94 5.54
C SER A 58 -3.67 4.18 4.75
N LYS A 59 -3.31 5.29 5.41
CA LYS A 59 -2.76 6.47 4.72
C LYS A 59 -1.47 6.15 3.96
N LEU A 60 -0.58 5.36 4.57
CA LEU A 60 0.68 4.97 3.94
C LEU A 60 0.44 4.09 2.71
N ALA A 61 -0.38 3.05 2.85
CA ALA A 61 -0.76 2.17 1.75
C ALA A 61 -1.46 2.95 0.62
N PHE A 62 -2.40 3.83 0.99
CA PHE A 62 -3.17 4.66 0.08
C PHE A 62 -2.27 5.58 -0.74
N LEU A 63 -1.32 6.30 -0.13
CA LEU A 63 -0.42 7.21 -0.86
C LEU A 63 0.40 6.44 -1.90
N GLY A 64 0.94 5.28 -1.54
CA GLY A 64 1.69 4.45 -2.47
C GLY A 64 0.83 3.91 -3.61
N ALA A 65 -0.36 3.40 -3.28
CA ALA A 65 -1.29 2.85 -4.26
C ALA A 65 -1.83 3.93 -5.21
N GLU A 66 -2.24 5.09 -4.70
CA GLU A 66 -2.76 6.21 -5.48
C GLU A 66 -1.77 6.63 -6.57
N LEU A 67 -0.50 6.79 -6.21
CA LEU A 67 0.55 7.22 -7.15
C LEU A 67 0.90 6.15 -8.20
N LEU A 68 0.71 4.87 -7.88
CA LEU A 68 0.94 3.76 -8.82
C LEU A 68 -0.28 3.46 -9.70
N LEU A 69 -1.49 3.61 -9.17
CA LEU A 69 -2.73 3.20 -9.82
C LEU A 69 -3.36 4.33 -10.64
N SER A 70 -3.33 5.58 -10.18
CA SER A 70 -3.96 6.69 -10.90
C SER A 70 -3.52 6.86 -12.36
N PRO A 71 -2.26 6.56 -12.75
CA PRO A 71 -1.86 6.58 -14.17
C PRO A 71 -2.43 5.45 -15.03
N ILE A 72 -2.92 4.35 -14.43
CA ILE A 72 -3.34 3.14 -15.16
C ILE A 72 -4.82 2.79 -15.00
N ILE A 73 -5.52 3.44 -14.05
CA ILE A 73 -6.95 3.26 -13.85
C ILE A 73 -7.73 3.92 -14.99
N SER A 74 -8.62 3.16 -15.62
CA SER A 74 -9.57 3.65 -16.62
C SER A 74 -10.92 3.98 -15.98
N SER A 75 -11.54 5.08 -16.40
CA SER A 75 -12.93 5.39 -16.08
C SER A 75 -13.94 4.75 -17.04
N GLU A 76 -13.47 4.23 -18.18
CA GLU A 76 -14.33 3.72 -19.25
C GLU A 76 -14.55 2.20 -19.15
N HIS A 77 -13.62 1.49 -18.49
CA HIS A 77 -13.64 0.04 -18.37
C HIS A 77 -13.40 -0.41 -16.93
N GLU A 78 -13.85 -1.62 -16.63
CA GLU A 78 -13.60 -2.23 -15.32
C GLU A 78 -12.11 -2.50 -15.11
N ASN A 79 -11.58 -2.06 -13.97
CA ASN A 79 -10.19 -2.25 -13.61
C ASN A 79 -10.02 -3.56 -12.81
N ASN A 80 -9.43 -4.55 -13.45
CA ASN A 80 -9.19 -5.87 -12.85
C ASN A 80 -7.79 -5.95 -12.22
N ILE A 81 -7.60 -5.19 -11.13
CA ILE A 81 -6.31 -5.08 -10.42
C ILE A 81 -6.43 -5.71 -9.03
N ALA A 82 -5.70 -6.81 -8.80
CA ALA A 82 -5.66 -7.47 -7.50
C ALA A 82 -4.71 -6.77 -6.54
N LEU A 83 -5.01 -6.82 -5.24
CA LEU A 83 -4.19 -6.23 -4.19
C LEU A 83 -3.58 -7.31 -3.29
N VAL A 84 -2.25 -7.30 -3.16
CA VAL A 84 -1.48 -8.31 -2.41
C VAL A 84 -0.44 -7.61 -1.54
N LEU A 85 -0.84 -7.19 -0.34
CA LEU A 85 0.05 -6.48 0.59
C LEU A 85 0.46 -7.37 1.75
N ALA A 86 1.59 -7.05 2.36
CA ALA A 86 2.03 -7.70 3.58
C ALA A 86 2.70 -6.72 4.54
N ASN A 87 2.71 -7.08 5.82
CA ASN A 87 3.50 -6.40 6.83
C ASN A 87 3.88 -7.34 7.97
N LYS A 88 4.58 -6.82 8.98
CA LYS A 88 4.94 -7.53 10.20
C LYS A 88 4.00 -7.18 11.34
N SER A 89 3.71 -5.90 11.52
CA SER A 89 3.03 -5.44 12.73
C SER A 89 1.52 -5.50 12.66
N SER A 90 0.91 -6.04 11.58
CA SER A 90 -0.53 -5.98 11.38
C SER A 90 -1.02 -4.52 11.52
N SER A 91 -2.00 -4.26 12.38
CA SER A 91 -2.55 -2.96 12.75
C SER A 91 -2.04 -2.46 14.11
N LEU A 92 -0.91 -2.97 14.62
CA LEU A 92 -0.46 -2.76 16.01
C LEU A 92 -0.46 -1.29 16.46
N ASP A 93 -0.08 -0.36 15.59
CA ASP A 93 -0.11 1.08 15.88
C ASP A 93 -1.52 1.56 16.26
N THR A 94 -2.53 1.13 15.50
CA THR A 94 -3.93 1.42 15.76
C THR A 94 -4.47 0.61 16.94
N ASP A 95 -4.03 -0.65 17.10
CA ASP A 95 -4.45 -1.52 18.20
C ASP A 95 -4.04 -0.92 19.55
N VAL A 96 -2.81 -0.42 19.68
CA VAL A 96 -2.31 0.26 20.89
C VAL A 96 -3.14 1.50 21.19
N LYS A 97 -3.36 2.37 20.20
CA LYS A 97 -4.17 3.59 20.35
C LYS A 97 -5.61 3.29 20.75
N TYR A 98 -6.19 2.25 20.18
CA TYR A 98 -7.54 1.82 20.54
C TYR A 98 -7.59 1.27 21.96
N GLN A 99 -6.62 0.43 22.35
CA GLN A 99 -6.50 -0.11 23.70
C GLN A 99 -6.32 0.99 24.75
N GLU A 100 -5.54 2.03 24.47
CA GLU A 100 -5.38 3.19 25.34
C GLU A 100 -6.73 3.91 25.56
N SER A 101 -7.53 4.08 24.49
CA SER A 101 -8.84 4.75 24.56
C SER A 101 -9.90 4.01 25.39
N ILE A 102 -9.72 2.71 25.63
CA ILE A 102 -10.63 1.89 26.47
C ILE A 102 -10.09 1.65 27.88
N SER A 103 -8.78 1.80 28.10
CA SER A 103 -8.13 1.52 29.39
C SER A 103 -8.26 2.69 30.35
N ASP A 104 -8.36 3.91 29.83
CA ASP A 104 -8.57 5.11 30.63
C ASP A 104 -10.06 5.24 31.00
N LYS A 105 -10.40 4.94 32.26
CA LYS A 105 -11.78 5.05 32.76
C LYS A 105 -12.27 6.49 32.88
N GLU A 106 -11.35 7.43 33.10
CA GLU A 106 -11.68 8.86 33.21
C GLU A 106 -11.83 9.49 31.81
N ASN A 107 -11.14 8.93 30.79
CA ASN A 107 -11.24 9.34 29.39
C ASN A 107 -11.72 8.21 28.45
N TYR A 108 -12.80 7.53 28.82
CA TYR A 108 -13.35 6.40 28.07
C TYR A 108 -14.08 6.86 26.80
N TYR A 109 -13.35 6.94 25.68
CA TYR A 109 -13.86 7.42 24.38
C TYR A 109 -13.50 6.49 23.21
N PRO A 110 -13.86 5.19 23.24
CA PRO A 110 -13.67 4.32 22.09
C PRO A 110 -14.50 4.78 20.90
N SER A 111 -13.84 5.00 19.76
CA SER A 111 -14.50 5.35 18.51
C SER A 111 -14.73 4.10 17.66
N PRO A 112 -15.97 3.78 17.26
CA PRO A 112 -16.25 2.69 16.32
C PRO A 112 -15.52 2.84 14.99
N ALA A 113 -15.24 4.08 14.56
CA ALA A 113 -14.49 4.34 13.34
C ALA A 113 -13.01 3.95 13.46
N VAL A 114 -12.42 4.07 14.67
CA VAL A 114 -11.04 3.64 14.93
C VAL A 114 -10.96 2.13 15.06
N PHE A 115 -11.97 1.50 15.65
CA PHE A 115 -12.05 0.04 15.78
C PHE A 115 -11.91 -0.68 14.44
N VAL A 116 -12.51 -0.17 13.36
CA VAL A 116 -12.40 -0.82 12.04
C VAL A 116 -10.93 -0.92 11.61
N TYR A 117 -10.11 0.09 11.88
CA TYR A 117 -8.69 0.10 11.52
C TYR A 117 -7.81 -0.78 12.41
N THR A 118 -8.36 -1.51 13.40
CA THR A 118 -7.65 -2.61 14.08
C THR A 118 -7.61 -3.89 13.23
N LEU A 119 -8.01 -3.80 11.96
CA LEU A 119 -7.87 -4.85 10.97
C LEU A 119 -6.90 -4.37 9.88
N PRO A 120 -5.77 -5.06 9.65
CA PRO A 120 -4.72 -4.58 8.73
C PRO A 120 -5.20 -4.54 7.27
N ASN A 121 -6.16 -5.40 6.90
CA ASN A 121 -6.68 -5.48 5.54
C ASN A 121 -7.59 -4.31 5.14
N ILE A 122 -7.98 -3.43 6.07
CA ILE A 122 -8.82 -2.27 5.75
C ILE A 122 -8.15 -1.32 4.76
N CYS A 123 -6.82 -1.21 4.78
CA CYS A 123 -6.09 -0.43 3.79
C CYS A 123 -6.38 -0.90 2.35
N LEU A 124 -6.57 -2.20 2.12
CA LEU A 124 -6.96 -2.75 0.81
C LEU A 124 -8.37 -2.30 0.43
N GLY A 125 -9.27 -2.25 1.40
CA GLY A 125 -10.63 -1.74 1.22
C GLY A 125 -10.63 -0.27 0.81
N GLU A 126 -9.82 0.57 1.46
CA GLU A 126 -9.69 1.99 1.12
C GLU A 126 -9.16 2.19 -0.31
N ILE A 127 -8.12 1.44 -0.70
CA ILE A 127 -7.57 1.43 -2.07
C ILE A 127 -8.63 0.96 -3.06
N SER A 128 -9.33 -0.13 -2.76
CA SER A 128 -10.37 -0.71 -3.63
C SER A 128 -11.52 0.26 -3.84
N ILE A 129 -11.98 0.95 -2.79
CA ILE A 129 -13.04 1.96 -2.90
C ILE A 129 -12.56 3.16 -3.72
N ARG A 130 -11.33 3.62 -3.50
CA ARG A 130 -10.76 4.77 -4.24
C ARG A 130 -10.66 4.51 -5.75
N HIS A 131 -10.25 3.31 -6.13
CA HIS A 131 -9.98 2.94 -7.53
C HIS A 131 -11.06 2.04 -8.15
N GLN A 132 -12.19 1.83 -7.44
CA GLN A 132 -13.32 0.98 -7.86
C GLN A 132 -12.92 -0.45 -8.22
N LEU A 133 -11.97 -1.03 -7.48
CA LEU A 133 -11.48 -2.39 -7.70
C LEU A 133 -12.44 -3.40 -7.07
N LYS A 134 -12.81 -4.41 -7.85
CA LYS A 134 -13.70 -5.51 -7.41
C LYS A 134 -13.02 -6.88 -7.43
N SER A 135 -11.71 -6.90 -7.68
CA SER A 135 -10.94 -8.13 -7.83
C SER A 135 -10.38 -8.62 -6.47
N GLU A 136 -9.49 -9.62 -6.52
CA GLU A 136 -8.92 -10.28 -5.33
C GLU A 136 -8.16 -9.30 -4.42
N ASN A 137 -8.37 -9.43 -3.11
CA ASN A 137 -7.68 -8.65 -2.07
C ASN A 137 -7.11 -9.60 -1.02
N SER A 138 -5.80 -9.55 -0.77
CA SER A 138 -5.13 -10.37 0.24
C SER A 138 -4.11 -9.56 1.03
N PHE A 139 -4.17 -9.66 2.36
CA PHE A 139 -3.20 -9.06 3.28
C PHE A 139 -2.52 -10.15 4.11
N PHE A 140 -1.19 -10.20 4.06
CA PHE A 140 -0.40 -11.24 4.74
C PHE A 140 0.43 -10.66 5.89
N ILE A 141 0.64 -11.47 6.93
CA ILE A 141 1.50 -11.12 8.06
C ILE A 141 2.74 -12.00 8.03
N PHE A 142 3.92 -11.40 7.99
CA PHE A 142 5.21 -12.09 7.96
C PHE A 142 6.24 -11.42 8.88
N ASP A 143 7.19 -12.18 9.42
CA ASP A 143 8.27 -11.61 10.24
C ASP A 143 9.19 -10.64 9.48
N ALA A 144 9.30 -10.83 8.16
CA ALA A 144 10.05 -10.01 7.23
C ALA A 144 9.40 -10.07 5.83
N PHE A 145 9.78 -9.15 4.94
CA PHE A 145 9.19 -9.11 3.61
C PHE A 145 9.58 -10.33 2.76
N ASN A 146 8.64 -11.27 2.61
CA ASN A 146 8.81 -12.47 1.80
C ASN A 146 8.54 -12.17 0.32
N THR A 147 9.55 -11.64 -0.36
CA THR A 147 9.47 -11.21 -1.76
C THR A 147 9.19 -12.37 -2.71
N GLU A 148 9.68 -13.58 -2.40
CA GLU A 148 9.41 -14.79 -3.17
C GLU A 148 7.93 -15.17 -3.10
N PHE A 149 7.35 -15.20 -1.89
CA PHE A 149 5.92 -15.48 -1.72
C PHE A 149 5.06 -14.47 -2.47
N ILE A 150 5.35 -13.18 -2.34
CA ILE A 150 4.57 -12.11 -2.97
C ILE A 150 4.66 -12.19 -4.50
N SER A 151 5.85 -12.47 -5.03
CA SER A 151 6.06 -12.71 -6.47
C SER A 151 5.27 -13.93 -6.94
N ASN A 152 5.39 -15.06 -6.25
CA ASN A 152 4.71 -16.31 -6.62
C ASN A 152 3.19 -16.19 -6.55
N TYR A 153 2.65 -15.55 -5.50
CA TYR A 153 1.23 -15.32 -5.35
C TYR A 153 0.68 -14.41 -6.46
N SER A 154 1.38 -13.30 -6.74
CA SER A 154 1.02 -12.40 -7.85
C SER A 154 1.04 -13.13 -9.20
N ASN A 155 2.04 -13.98 -9.43
CA ASN A 155 2.14 -14.77 -10.65
C ASN A 155 0.99 -15.78 -10.80
N ILE A 156 0.53 -16.38 -9.71
CA ILE A 156 -0.63 -17.28 -9.72
C ILE A 156 -1.89 -16.50 -10.12
N LEU A 157 -2.13 -15.33 -9.53
CA LEU A 157 -3.30 -14.50 -9.86
C LEU A 157 -3.32 -14.11 -11.34
N LEU A 158 -2.18 -13.65 -11.86
CA LEU A 158 -2.04 -13.28 -13.27
C LEU A 158 -2.23 -14.50 -14.18
N ASN A 159 -1.51 -15.60 -13.94
CA ASN A 159 -1.54 -16.78 -14.81
C ASN A 159 -2.85 -17.57 -14.74
N SER A 160 -3.61 -17.45 -13.66
CA SER A 160 -4.96 -18.01 -13.56
C SER A 160 -6.06 -17.07 -14.08
N ASN A 161 -5.68 -15.91 -14.66
CA ASN A 161 -6.58 -14.87 -15.16
C ASN A 161 -7.58 -14.39 -14.10
N LYS A 162 -7.16 -14.37 -12.82
CA LYS A 162 -7.93 -13.79 -11.72
C LYS A 162 -7.82 -12.26 -11.70
N SER A 163 -6.74 -11.73 -12.25
CA SER A 163 -6.48 -10.30 -12.43
C SER A 163 -5.59 -10.05 -13.65
N ASP A 164 -5.68 -8.85 -14.22
CA ASP A 164 -4.82 -8.42 -15.34
C ASP A 164 -3.54 -7.72 -14.85
N THR A 165 -3.65 -7.07 -13.68
CA THR A 165 -2.53 -6.45 -12.96
C THR A 165 -2.61 -6.83 -11.48
N VAL A 166 -1.49 -6.86 -10.79
CA VAL A 166 -1.41 -7.02 -9.33
C VAL A 166 -0.64 -5.83 -8.75
N LEU A 167 -1.25 -5.08 -7.85
CA LEU A 167 -0.53 -4.19 -6.94
C LEU A 167 -0.10 -5.02 -5.73
N CYS A 168 1.20 -5.15 -5.53
CA CYS A 168 1.73 -5.94 -4.42
C CYS A 168 2.88 -5.24 -3.70
N GLY A 169 3.12 -5.62 -2.44
CA GLY A 169 4.22 -5.02 -1.70
C GLY A 169 4.20 -5.21 -0.19
N TRP A 170 5.02 -4.40 0.46
CA TRP A 170 5.20 -4.31 1.89
C TRP A 170 4.72 -2.96 2.40
N VAL A 171 3.90 -2.93 3.45
CA VAL A 171 3.44 -1.68 4.09
C VAL A 171 3.52 -1.82 5.60
N GLU A 172 4.57 -1.29 6.19
CA GLU A 172 4.82 -1.37 7.62
C GLU A 172 4.68 0.00 8.28
N PHE A 173 4.02 0.03 9.44
CA PHE A 173 3.83 1.24 10.23
C PHE A 173 3.72 0.90 11.72
N PHE A 174 4.62 1.47 12.53
CA PHE A 174 4.51 1.45 13.99
C PHE A 174 5.27 2.61 14.61
N ASN A 175 4.62 3.41 15.47
CA ASN A 175 5.26 4.51 16.21
C ASN A 175 6.06 5.48 15.32
N ASP A 176 5.46 5.97 14.23
CA ASP A 176 6.09 6.83 13.22
C ASP A 176 7.31 6.21 12.49
N ASN A 177 7.67 4.96 12.77
CA ASN A 177 8.56 4.18 11.92
C ASN A 177 7.71 3.52 10.82
N TYR A 178 7.98 3.87 9.57
CA TYR A 178 7.20 3.40 8.45
C TYR A 178 8.04 3.11 7.21
N LYS A 179 7.61 2.10 6.46
CA LYS A 179 8.12 1.79 5.13
C LYS A 179 6.99 1.21 4.28
N ALA A 180 6.67 1.89 3.19
CA ALA A 180 5.97 1.26 2.08
C ALA A 180 6.93 0.98 0.94
N PHE A 181 6.86 -0.23 0.40
CA PHE A 181 7.39 -0.58 -0.91
C PHE A 181 6.26 -1.26 -1.66
N LEU A 182 5.77 -0.65 -2.73
CA LEU A 182 4.71 -1.22 -3.57
C LEU A 182 5.18 -1.30 -5.01
N CYS A 183 4.67 -2.26 -5.76
CA CYS A 183 4.89 -2.36 -7.19
C CYS A 183 3.67 -2.94 -7.91
N THR A 184 3.54 -2.60 -9.19
CA THR A 184 2.53 -3.19 -10.08
C THR A 184 3.19 -4.22 -10.97
N ILE A 185 2.53 -5.37 -11.14
CA ILE A 185 2.99 -6.49 -11.96
C ILE A 185 1.89 -6.86 -12.96
N SER A 186 2.25 -7.08 -14.21
CA SER A 186 1.33 -7.56 -15.25
C SER A 186 2.03 -8.53 -16.20
N LYS A 187 1.29 -9.07 -17.17
CA LYS A 187 1.83 -9.90 -18.26
C LYS A 187 2.41 -9.09 -19.42
N GLU A 188 2.16 -7.79 -19.44
CA GLU A 188 2.66 -6.90 -20.49
C GLU A 188 4.17 -6.78 -20.38
N GLU A 189 4.89 -6.92 -21.49
CA GLU A 189 6.35 -6.83 -21.46
C GLU A 189 6.78 -5.42 -21.04
N SER A 190 7.59 -5.35 -19.99
CA SER A 190 8.23 -4.11 -19.52
C SER A 190 9.71 -4.14 -19.88
N THR A 191 10.17 -3.10 -20.58
CA THR A 191 11.59 -2.89 -20.88
C THR A 191 12.34 -2.21 -19.73
N LYS A 192 11.63 -1.70 -18.71
CA LYS A 192 12.20 -0.87 -17.63
C LYS A 192 12.92 -1.69 -16.55
N TYR A 193 12.42 -2.88 -16.25
CA TYR A 193 12.88 -3.70 -15.10
C TYR A 193 13.18 -5.13 -15.52
N THR A 194 13.91 -5.29 -16.62
CA THR A 194 14.16 -6.61 -17.24
C THR A 194 15.08 -7.51 -16.42
N ASN A 195 15.98 -6.91 -15.62
CA ASN A 195 16.94 -7.62 -14.77
C ASN A 195 16.60 -7.49 -13.28
N GLU A 196 15.55 -6.76 -12.93
CA GLU A 196 15.12 -6.53 -11.56
C GLU A 196 13.92 -7.38 -11.19
N ASN A 197 13.90 -7.81 -9.93
CA ASN A 197 12.76 -8.42 -9.28
C ASN A 197 12.38 -7.62 -8.02
N ILE A 198 11.27 -8.01 -7.39
CA ILE A 198 10.77 -7.39 -6.15
C ILE A 198 11.88 -7.28 -5.10
N ASN A 199 12.68 -8.33 -4.91
CA ASN A 199 13.76 -8.34 -3.94
C ASN A 199 14.85 -7.31 -4.25
N THR A 200 15.28 -7.22 -5.51
CA THR A 200 16.30 -6.22 -5.90
C THR A 200 15.80 -4.79 -5.73
N LEU A 201 14.54 -4.51 -6.08
CA LEU A 201 13.98 -3.16 -5.98
C LEU A 201 13.70 -2.77 -4.53
N TYR A 202 13.31 -3.71 -3.68
CA TYR A 202 13.05 -3.45 -2.26
C TYR A 202 14.31 -3.09 -1.45
N ASN A 203 15.47 -3.59 -1.90
CA ASN A 203 16.77 -3.44 -1.24
C ASN A 203 17.68 -2.38 -1.91
N LYS A 204 17.20 -1.68 -2.94
CA LYS A 204 17.89 -0.49 -3.49
C LYS A 204 17.84 0.66 -2.49
#